data_AF-A0A2T0T0M5-F1
#
_entry.id   AF-A0A2T0T0M5-F1
#
_cell.length_a   1.000
_cell.length_b   1.000
_cell.length_c   1.000
_cell.angle_alpha   90.00
_cell.angle_beta   90.00
_cell.angle_gamma   90.00
#
_symmetry.space_group_name_H-M   'P 1'
#
loop_
_entity.id
_entity.type
_entity.pdbx_description
1 polymer ?
#
loop_
_entity_poly.entity_id
_entity_poly.type
_entity_poly.pdbx_seq_one_letter_code
_entity_poly.pdbx_strand_id
1 'polypeptide(L)'
;MNGRILLLILSLLVAGPVMAQPSLPDESKYANSLIGLTILGSPALGMSSVSDYTNGVTLNHNTLQINVSLGLTWSIQVRALDDLRYQSYSIPASSIAVQATGLGSRPEIFLRTTNQTVASGLATSLLSAILPLRYRAIGGSTFLQPAGSYTTTLLFSFSAQ
;
A
#
# COMPACT_ATOMS: atom_id res chain seq x y z
N MET A 1 24.52 60.53 67.58
CA MET A 1 24.53 61.03 66.18
C MET A 1 23.53 60.21 65.39
N ASN A 2 22.46 60.89 64.93
CA ASN A 2 21.74 60.74 63.65
C ASN A 2 21.33 59.30 63.24
N GLY A 3 20.05 58.90 63.21
CA GLY A 3 18.89 59.60 62.68
C GLY A 3 18.69 59.21 61.20
N ARG A 4 17.65 58.40 60.91
CA ARG A 4 16.97 58.10 59.62
C ARG A 4 15.96 56.96 59.91
N ILE A 5 14.65 57.14 60.08
CA ILE A 5 13.55 57.72 59.28
C ILE A 5 13.30 57.02 57.92
N LEU A 6 12.10 56.42 57.84
CA LEU A 6 11.29 55.95 56.68
C LEU A 6 11.85 54.79 55.83
N LEU A 7 11.09 53.77 55.41
CA LEU A 7 9.76 53.81 54.80
C LEU A 7 8.99 52.48 54.99
N LEU A 8 7.70 52.62 55.33
CA LEU A 8 6.65 51.61 55.20
C LEU A 8 6.31 51.42 53.71
N ILE A 9 6.36 50.20 53.16
CA ILE A 9 5.59 49.83 51.97
C ILE A 9 4.91 48.49 52.21
N LEU A 10 3.63 48.61 52.56
CA LEU A 10 2.59 47.61 52.53
C LEU A 10 2.47 47.09 51.07
N SER A 11 2.82 45.82 50.80
CA SER A 11 2.49 45.18 49.51
C SER A 11 1.37 44.18 49.74
N LEU A 12 0.19 44.58 49.27
CA LEU A 12 -1.05 43.81 49.23
C LEU A 12 -0.84 42.43 48.59
N LEU A 13 -1.46 41.43 49.22
CA LEU A 13 -1.86 40.17 48.59
C LEU A 13 -2.76 40.49 47.38
N VAL A 14 -2.33 40.15 46.17
CA VAL A 14 -3.23 40.00 45.02
C VAL A 14 -3.12 38.55 44.57
N ALA A 15 -3.98 37.70 45.12
CA ALA A 15 -4.27 36.41 44.55
C ALA A 15 -5.00 36.66 43.22
N GLY A 16 -4.26 36.65 42.11
CA GLY A 16 -4.86 36.64 40.79
C GLY A 16 -5.65 35.34 40.59
N PRO A 17 -6.77 35.36 39.86
CA PRO A 17 -7.49 34.14 39.54
C PRO A 17 -6.58 33.22 38.74
N VAL A 18 -6.41 31.97 39.20
CA VAL A 18 -5.90 30.88 38.37
C VAL A 18 -6.91 30.72 37.25
N MET A 19 -6.62 31.28 36.08
CA MET A 19 -7.38 30.96 34.88
C MET A 19 -7.14 29.48 34.60
N ALA A 20 -8.17 28.67 34.74
CA ALA A 20 -8.18 27.31 34.23
C ALA A 20 -7.81 27.39 32.74
N GLN A 21 -6.65 26.84 32.39
CA GLN A 21 -6.25 26.70 31.00
C GLN A 21 -7.37 25.89 30.31
N PRO A 22 -7.98 26.40 29.23
CA PRO A 22 -8.96 25.61 28.51
C PRO A 22 -8.27 24.32 28.07
N SER A 23 -8.84 23.19 28.47
CA SER A 23 -8.37 21.88 28.00
C SER A 23 -8.43 21.91 26.48
N LEU A 24 -7.27 22.01 25.84
CA LEU A 24 -7.19 21.70 24.43
C LEU A 24 -7.71 20.27 24.28
N PRO A 25 -8.60 19.99 23.32
CA PRO A 25 -8.95 18.61 23.02
C PRO A 25 -7.65 17.86 22.77
N ASP A 26 -7.47 16.76 23.50
CA ASP A 26 -6.32 15.89 23.36
C ASP A 26 -6.27 15.37 21.92
N GLU A 27 -5.40 15.96 21.08
CA GLU A 27 -5.18 15.53 19.70
C GLU A 27 -4.62 14.11 19.62
N SER A 28 -4.28 13.48 20.75
CA SER A 28 -3.95 12.05 20.83
C SER A 28 -5.09 11.13 20.34
N LYS A 29 -6.33 11.63 20.29
CA LYS A 29 -7.47 10.88 19.72
C LYS A 29 -7.41 10.69 18.21
N TYR A 30 -6.48 11.35 17.53
CA TYR A 30 -6.11 11.07 16.15
C TYR A 30 -4.70 10.48 16.12
N ALA A 31 -4.47 9.38 16.83
CA ALA A 31 -3.40 8.47 16.43
C ALA A 31 -3.65 8.14 14.96
N ASN A 32 -2.84 8.70 14.07
CA ASN A 32 -2.98 8.57 12.62
C ASN A 32 -3.11 7.07 12.30
N SER A 33 -4.33 6.63 12.00
CA SER A 33 -4.54 5.29 11.48
C SER A 33 -3.98 5.33 10.05
N LEU A 34 -2.68 5.07 9.93
CA LEU A 34 -1.95 5.07 8.67
C LEU A 34 -2.43 3.85 7.90
N ILE A 35 -3.39 4.10 7.03
CA ILE A 35 -3.84 3.19 5.99
C ILE A 35 -3.32 3.76 4.67
N GLY A 36 -2.47 3.02 3.98
CA GLY A 36 -1.89 3.47 2.73
C GLY A 36 -1.51 2.33 1.81
N LEU A 37 -1.76 2.53 0.52
CA LEU A 37 -1.28 1.70 -0.58
C LEU A 37 -0.54 2.61 -1.55
N THR A 38 0.69 2.24 -1.92
CA THR A 38 1.48 2.94 -2.93
C THR A 38 1.92 1.95 -4.00
N ILE A 39 1.77 2.33 -5.27
CA ILE A 39 2.30 1.58 -6.41
C ILE A 39 3.75 2.02 -6.62
N LEU A 40 4.69 1.09 -6.54
CA LEU A 40 6.13 1.36 -6.61
C LEU A 40 6.69 1.24 -8.03
N GLY A 41 5.96 0.58 -8.95
CA GLY A 41 6.39 0.44 -10.34
C GLY A 41 5.52 -0.49 -11.18
N SER A 42 5.88 -0.60 -12.46
CA SER A 42 5.18 -1.39 -13.46
C SER A 42 6.00 -2.63 -13.84
N PRO A 43 5.51 -3.85 -13.59
CA PRO A 43 6.23 -5.07 -13.96
C PRO A 43 6.23 -5.27 -15.49
N ALA A 44 7.33 -5.82 -16.03
CA ALA A 44 7.44 -6.17 -17.45
C ALA A 44 7.99 -7.60 -17.60
N LEU A 45 7.21 -8.46 -18.27
CA LEU A 45 7.59 -9.84 -18.58
C LEU A 45 8.13 -9.92 -20.01
N GLY A 46 9.40 -10.28 -20.17
CA GLY A 46 10.02 -10.48 -21.48
C GLY A 46 9.92 -11.93 -21.94
N MET A 47 9.48 -12.17 -23.17
CA MET A 47 9.55 -13.47 -23.84
C MET A 47 10.43 -13.33 -25.08
N SER A 48 11.51 -14.10 -25.13
CA SER A 48 12.54 -13.94 -26.17
C SER A 48 13.02 -15.26 -26.76
N SER A 49 12.84 -16.37 -26.05
CA SER A 49 13.24 -17.71 -26.49
C SER A 49 12.03 -18.63 -26.70
N VAL A 50 12.19 -19.67 -27.52
CA VAL A 50 11.16 -20.73 -27.68
C VAL A 50 10.81 -21.37 -26.33
N SER A 51 11.78 -21.48 -25.42
CA SER A 51 11.58 -21.93 -24.05
C SER A 51 10.59 -21.03 -23.30
N ASP A 52 10.73 -19.71 -23.41
CA ASP A 52 9.85 -18.73 -22.75
C ASP A 52 8.42 -18.85 -23.25
N TYR A 53 8.25 -19.04 -24.57
CA TYR A 53 6.93 -19.28 -25.17
C TYR A 53 6.32 -20.62 -24.74
N THR A 54 7.14 -21.64 -24.47
CA THR A 54 6.64 -22.99 -24.11
C THR A 54 6.32 -23.09 -22.62
N ASN A 55 7.23 -22.63 -21.76
CA ASN A 55 7.17 -22.81 -20.31
C ASN A 55 6.60 -21.58 -19.59
N GLY A 56 6.53 -20.43 -20.28
CA GLY A 56 6.21 -19.16 -19.66
C GLY A 56 7.40 -18.53 -18.97
N VAL A 57 7.16 -17.35 -18.37
CA VAL A 57 8.19 -16.55 -17.70
C VAL A 57 7.66 -16.05 -16.37
N THR A 58 8.55 -15.95 -15.37
CA THR A 58 8.21 -15.50 -14.01
C THR A 58 9.09 -14.31 -13.63
N LEU A 59 8.49 -13.32 -12.97
CA LEU A 59 9.15 -12.12 -12.45
C LEU A 59 8.70 -11.87 -11.02
N ASN A 60 9.63 -11.68 -10.10
CA ASN A 60 9.34 -11.09 -8.79
C ASN A 60 9.59 -9.58 -8.88
N HIS A 61 8.61 -8.78 -8.50
CA HIS A 61 8.69 -7.32 -8.58
C HIS A 61 8.13 -6.67 -7.31
N ASN A 62 8.83 -5.65 -6.80
CA ASN A 62 8.36 -4.84 -5.68
C ASN A 62 7.28 -3.88 -6.20
N THR A 63 6.03 -4.35 -6.30
CA THR A 63 4.95 -3.59 -6.91
C THR A 63 4.26 -2.66 -5.93
N LEU A 64 4.08 -3.09 -4.68
CA LEU A 64 3.24 -2.38 -3.72
C LEU A 64 4.03 -2.04 -2.46
N GLN A 65 3.71 -0.91 -1.85
CA GLN A 65 4.01 -0.63 -0.45
C GLN A 65 2.68 -0.48 0.29
N ILE A 66 2.58 -1.14 1.44
CA ILE A 66 1.39 -1.09 2.29
C ILE A 66 1.73 -0.53 3.66
N ASN A 67 0.81 0.25 4.20
CA ASN A 67 0.80 0.72 5.57
C ASN A 67 -0.55 0.38 6.18
N VAL A 68 -0.54 -0.41 7.26
CA VAL A 68 -1.75 -0.84 7.96
C VAL A 68 -1.54 -0.68 9.46
N SER A 69 -2.50 -0.03 10.10
CA SER A 69 -2.47 0.17 11.55
C SER A 69 -2.76 -1.13 12.30
N LEU A 70 -2.21 -1.23 13.51
CA LEU A 70 -2.42 -2.37 14.40
C LEU A 70 -3.92 -2.59 14.67
N GLY A 71 -4.34 -3.85 14.67
CA GLY A 71 -5.70 -4.26 15.02
C GLY A 71 -6.68 -4.29 13.85
N LEU A 72 -6.28 -3.82 12.66
CA LEU A 72 -7.16 -3.78 11.50
C LEU A 72 -7.11 -5.07 10.68
N THR A 73 -8.27 -5.51 10.22
CA THR A 73 -8.38 -6.52 9.15
C THR A 73 -8.23 -5.82 7.83
N TRP A 74 -7.38 -6.34 6.94
CA TRP A 74 -7.08 -5.71 5.65
C TRP A 74 -7.19 -6.68 4.48
N SER A 75 -7.42 -6.13 3.29
CA SER A 75 -7.48 -6.88 2.03
C SER A 75 -6.94 -6.04 0.87
N ILE A 76 -6.20 -6.71 -0.01
CA ILE A 76 -5.73 -6.18 -1.29
C ILE A 76 -6.38 -7.00 -2.39
N GLN A 77 -7.12 -6.30 -3.25
CA GLN A 77 -7.68 -6.85 -4.47
C GLN A 77 -6.94 -6.31 -5.68
N VAL A 78 -6.86 -7.13 -6.73
CA VAL A 78 -6.36 -6.75 -8.05
C VAL A 78 -7.39 -7.08 -9.11
N ARG A 79 -7.42 -6.28 -10.16
CA ARG A 79 -8.03 -6.65 -11.46
C ARG A 79 -7.21 -6.04 -12.60
N ALA A 80 -7.25 -6.67 -13.76
CA ALA A 80 -6.86 -6.01 -15.01
C ALA A 80 -8.01 -5.14 -15.52
N LEU A 81 -7.73 -4.00 -16.14
CA LEU A 81 -8.80 -3.19 -16.75
C LEU A 81 -9.34 -3.82 -18.05
N ASP A 82 -8.45 -4.43 -18.84
CA ASP A 82 -8.75 -5.19 -20.06
C ASP A 82 -7.64 -6.25 -20.28
N ASP A 83 -7.76 -7.02 -21.36
CA ASP A 83 -6.68 -7.82 -21.92
C ASP A 83 -5.44 -6.97 -22.26
N LEU A 84 -4.27 -7.61 -22.35
CA LEU A 84 -3.06 -6.91 -22.74
C LEU A 84 -3.15 -6.58 -24.24
N ARG A 85 -2.97 -5.31 -24.60
CA ARG A 85 -3.15 -4.82 -25.97
C ARG A 85 -1.84 -4.38 -26.60
N TYR A 86 -1.69 -4.67 -27.89
CA TYR A 86 -0.71 -4.06 -28.78
C TYR A 86 -1.35 -3.88 -30.16
N GLN A 87 -1.63 -2.63 -30.52
CA GLN A 87 -2.40 -2.30 -31.74
C GLN A 87 -3.75 -3.04 -31.75
N SER A 88 -4.04 -3.83 -32.80
CA SER A 88 -5.25 -4.66 -32.91
C SER A 88 -5.11 -6.03 -32.25
N TYR A 89 -3.93 -6.41 -31.77
CA TYR A 89 -3.67 -7.71 -31.15
C TYR A 89 -3.92 -7.68 -29.65
N SER A 90 -4.40 -8.79 -29.10
CA SER A 90 -4.65 -8.93 -27.67
C SER A 90 -4.18 -10.26 -27.11
N ILE A 91 -3.69 -10.21 -25.88
CA ILE A 91 -3.37 -11.37 -25.06
C ILE A 91 -4.32 -11.34 -23.86
N PRO A 92 -5.15 -12.38 -23.66
CA PRO A 92 -6.03 -12.50 -22.50
C PRO A 92 -5.30 -12.24 -21.20
N ALA A 93 -5.86 -11.38 -20.34
CA ALA A 93 -5.29 -11.10 -19.01
C ALA A 93 -5.12 -12.40 -18.18
N SER A 94 -6.00 -13.37 -18.38
CA SER A 94 -5.96 -14.70 -17.77
C SER A 94 -4.73 -15.54 -18.16
N SER A 95 -3.91 -15.09 -19.11
CA SER A 95 -2.61 -15.70 -19.44
C SER A 95 -1.50 -15.28 -18.46
N ILE A 96 -1.79 -14.31 -17.59
CA ILE A 96 -0.87 -13.80 -16.57
C ILE A 96 -1.43 -14.16 -15.19
N ALA A 97 -0.58 -14.73 -14.35
CA ALA A 97 -0.85 -15.03 -12.95
C ALA A 97 -0.08 -14.07 -12.04
N VAL A 98 -0.64 -13.82 -10.86
CA VAL A 98 -0.08 -12.97 -9.81
C VAL A 98 -0.15 -13.68 -8.46
N GLN A 99 0.90 -13.53 -7.67
CA GLN A 99 0.96 -14.02 -6.29
C GLN A 99 1.68 -13.00 -5.40
N ALA A 100 1.16 -12.74 -4.20
CA ALA A 100 1.90 -12.01 -3.17
C ALA A 100 2.87 -12.94 -2.43
N THR A 101 4.17 -12.65 -2.46
CA THR A 101 5.20 -13.54 -1.89
C THR A 101 5.79 -13.04 -0.56
N GLY A 102 5.46 -11.82 -0.13
CA GLY A 102 6.01 -11.18 1.07
C GLY A 102 5.16 -11.29 2.35
N LEU A 103 3.98 -11.90 2.29
CA LEU A 103 3.00 -11.90 3.40
C LEU A 103 2.50 -13.32 3.72
N GLY A 104 3.41 -14.28 3.74
CA GLY A 104 3.13 -15.71 3.92
C GLY A 104 2.71 -16.42 2.64
N SER A 105 2.24 -17.67 2.76
CA SER A 105 1.75 -18.44 1.60
C SER A 105 0.43 -17.86 1.11
N ARG A 106 0.46 -17.24 -0.06
CA ARG A 106 -0.74 -16.71 -0.75
C ARG A 106 -1.01 -17.53 -1.99
N PRO A 107 -2.28 -17.75 -2.36
CA PRO A 107 -2.59 -18.44 -3.60
C PRO A 107 -2.08 -17.62 -4.79
N GLU A 108 -1.55 -18.31 -5.79
CA GLU A 108 -1.35 -17.71 -7.10
C GLU A 108 -2.70 -17.67 -7.81
N ILE A 109 -3.03 -16.50 -8.39
CA ILE A 109 -4.29 -16.28 -9.08
C ILE A 109 -4.03 -15.84 -10.51
N PHE A 110 -4.86 -16.31 -11.44
CA PHE A 110 -4.88 -15.80 -12.82
C PHE A 110 -5.63 -14.49 -12.89
N LEU A 111 -5.05 -13.47 -13.52
CA LEU A 111 -5.66 -12.16 -13.62
C LEU A 111 -6.98 -12.21 -14.40
N ARG A 112 -7.94 -11.42 -13.94
CA ARG A 112 -9.26 -11.22 -14.54
C ARG A 112 -9.61 -9.75 -14.52
N THR A 113 -10.66 -9.41 -15.25
CA THR A 113 -11.25 -8.06 -15.26
C THR A 113 -12.15 -7.78 -14.04
N THR A 114 -12.39 -8.80 -13.22
CA THR A 114 -13.10 -8.70 -11.94
C THR A 114 -12.13 -8.62 -10.77
N ASN A 115 -12.56 -8.04 -9.64
CA ASN A 115 -11.73 -7.95 -8.45
C ASN A 115 -11.41 -9.34 -7.89
N GLN A 116 -10.13 -9.57 -7.61
CA GLN A 116 -9.63 -10.81 -7.04
C GLN A 116 -8.73 -10.49 -5.84
N THR A 117 -8.97 -11.15 -4.72
CA THR A 117 -8.14 -10.98 -3.52
C THR A 117 -6.76 -11.60 -3.75
N VAL A 118 -5.71 -10.80 -3.64
CA VAL A 118 -4.31 -11.23 -3.75
C VAL A 118 -3.72 -11.53 -2.38
N ALA A 119 -4.06 -10.69 -1.39
CA ALA A 119 -3.59 -10.83 -0.03
C ALA A 119 -4.59 -10.22 0.96
N SER A 120 -4.67 -10.78 2.15
CA SER A 120 -5.52 -10.28 3.23
C SER A 120 -4.98 -10.75 4.59
N GLY A 121 -5.38 -10.11 5.67
CA GLY A 121 -4.99 -10.57 7.00
C GLY A 121 -5.44 -9.66 8.12
N LEU A 122 -4.99 -10.00 9.33
CA LEU A 122 -5.11 -9.17 10.52
C LEU A 122 -3.74 -8.56 10.81
N ALA A 123 -3.68 -7.24 10.94
CA ALA A 123 -2.46 -6.56 11.36
C ALA A 123 -2.28 -6.73 12.88
N THR A 124 -1.46 -7.70 13.30
CA THR A 124 -1.12 -7.93 14.72
C THR A 124 -0.02 -7.01 15.24
N SER A 125 0.56 -6.19 14.37
CA SER A 125 1.49 -5.10 14.64
C SER A 125 1.23 -3.98 13.63
N LEU A 126 1.83 -2.81 13.83
CA LEU A 126 1.94 -1.83 12.74
C LEU A 126 2.65 -2.50 11.56
N LEU A 127 1.99 -2.55 10.41
CA LEU A 127 2.51 -3.18 9.20
C LEU A 127 2.88 -2.07 8.22
N SER A 128 4.18 -1.87 8.01
CA SER A 128 4.71 -1.06 6.91
C SER A 128 5.68 -1.92 6.12
N ALA A 129 5.28 -2.33 4.91
CA ALA A 129 6.05 -3.31 4.15
C ALA A 129 5.97 -3.07 2.65
N ILE A 130 7.10 -3.30 1.98
CA ILE A 130 7.11 -3.52 0.53
C ILE A 130 6.59 -4.93 0.29
N LEU A 131 5.53 -5.04 -0.52
CA LEU A 131 4.91 -6.28 -0.90
C LEU A 131 5.39 -6.68 -2.31
N PRO A 132 6.34 -7.63 -2.42
CA PRO A 132 6.70 -8.20 -3.70
C PRO A 132 5.54 -9.02 -4.26
N LEU A 133 5.23 -8.78 -5.53
CA LEU A 133 4.31 -9.57 -6.31
C LEU A 133 5.12 -10.37 -7.33
N ARG A 134 4.83 -11.66 -7.39
CA ARG A 134 5.31 -12.56 -8.44
C ARG A 134 4.31 -12.56 -9.58
N TYR A 135 4.77 -12.20 -10.76
CA TYR A 135 4.03 -12.26 -12.01
C TYR A 135 4.51 -13.46 -12.80
N ARG A 136 3.59 -14.22 -13.39
CA ARG A 136 3.93 -15.38 -14.21
C ARG A 136 3.06 -15.42 -15.45
N ALA A 137 3.69 -15.39 -16.62
CA ALA A 137 3.01 -15.78 -17.86
C ALA A 137 3.07 -17.30 -18.00
N ILE A 138 1.97 -17.95 -18.40
CA ILE A 138 1.89 -19.43 -18.45
C ILE A 138 2.56 -20.11 -19.63
N GLY A 139 3.08 -19.34 -20.59
CA GLY A 139 3.47 -19.88 -21.89
C GLY A 139 2.25 -20.36 -22.68
N GLY A 140 2.48 -20.84 -23.89
CA GLY A 140 1.45 -21.35 -24.80
C GLY A 140 1.19 -20.45 -26.00
N SER A 141 0.32 -20.94 -26.89
CA SER A 141 0.02 -20.32 -28.18
C SER A 141 -0.57 -18.92 -28.09
N THR A 142 -1.13 -18.55 -26.94
CA THR A 142 -1.68 -17.22 -26.67
C THR A 142 -0.65 -16.09 -26.84
N PHE A 143 0.64 -16.40 -26.64
CA PHE A 143 1.74 -15.45 -26.79
C PHE A 143 2.35 -15.44 -28.20
N LEU A 144 1.91 -16.32 -29.12
CA LEU A 144 2.34 -16.36 -30.52
C LEU A 144 1.64 -15.26 -31.33
N GLN A 145 1.86 -14.02 -30.90
CA GLN A 145 1.38 -12.79 -31.51
C GLN A 145 2.56 -12.04 -32.14
N PRO A 146 2.32 -11.03 -32.99
CA PRO A 146 3.40 -10.19 -33.50
C PRO A 146 4.27 -9.60 -32.40
N ALA A 147 5.57 -9.45 -32.67
CA ALA A 147 6.49 -8.87 -31.70
C ALA A 147 6.06 -7.45 -31.32
N GLY A 148 6.01 -7.17 -30.01
CA GLY A 148 5.58 -5.89 -29.49
C GLY A 148 5.39 -5.90 -27.98
N SER A 149 5.15 -4.72 -27.41
CA SER A 149 4.85 -4.55 -26.00
C SER A 149 3.34 -4.59 -25.78
N TYR A 150 2.84 -5.69 -25.22
CA TYR A 150 1.44 -5.85 -24.84
C TYR A 150 1.23 -5.30 -23.43
N THR A 151 0.37 -4.29 -23.28
CA THR A 151 0.16 -3.60 -22.00
C THR A 151 -1.28 -3.67 -21.54
N THR A 152 -1.47 -3.79 -20.22
CA THR A 152 -2.75 -3.57 -19.54
C THR A 152 -2.49 -2.80 -18.24
N THR A 153 -3.54 -2.17 -17.71
CA THR A 153 -3.50 -1.50 -16.41
C THR A 153 -4.04 -2.42 -15.34
N LEU A 154 -3.28 -2.61 -14.26
CA LEU A 154 -3.77 -3.28 -13.06
C LEU A 154 -4.34 -2.25 -12.09
N LEU A 155 -5.56 -2.47 -11.65
CA LEU A 155 -6.18 -1.68 -10.60
C LEU A 155 -6.09 -2.46 -9.29
N PHE A 156 -5.44 -1.84 -8.30
CA PHE A 156 -5.37 -2.36 -6.95
C PHE A 156 -6.35 -1.62 -6.05
N SER A 157 -7.14 -2.37 -5.28
CA SER A 157 -8.03 -1.82 -4.26
C SER A 157 -7.57 -2.31 -2.90
N PHE A 158 -7.46 -1.39 -1.95
CA PHE A 158 -7.09 -1.66 -0.57
C PHE A 158 -8.26 -1.34 0.34
N SER A 159 -8.57 -2.23 1.27
CA SER A 159 -9.52 -2.00 2.36
C SER A 159 -8.90 -2.38 3.69
N ALA A 160 -9.23 -1.62 4.74
CA ALA A 160 -8.94 -1.96 6.12
C ALA A 160 -10.11 -1.55 7.03
N GLN A 161 -10.44 -2.40 8.00
CA GLN A 161 -11.57 -2.26 8.92
C GLN A 161 -11.20 -2.71 10.33
#